data_AF-A0A1J3JGQ1-F1
#
_entry.id   AF-A0A1J3JGQ1-F1
#
_cell.length_a   1.000
_cell.length_b   1.000
_cell.length_c   1.000
_cell.angle_alpha   90.00
_cell.angle_beta   90.00
_cell.angle_gamma   90.00
#
_symmetry.space_group_name_H-M   'P 1'
#
loop_
_entity.id
_entity.type
_entity.pdbx_description
1 polymer ?
#
loop_
_entity_poly.entity_id
_entity_poly.type
_entity_poly.pdbx_seq_one_letter_code
_entity_poly.pdbx_strand_id
1 'polypeptide(L)'
;SYGQSWTALSETNKDTVRITTRKTCEPGQPTGVVLCAVSTTWLPFSHLHVFDLLRDQLHHSLLEVLFNGNSPHEVAHIANGSHPGNCISLLRINVASNSWHNVEL
;
A
#
# COMPACT_ATOMS: atom_id res chain seq x y z
N SER A 1 21.92 -5.44 18.31
CA SER A 1 21.89 -4.99 16.90
C SER A 1 20.46 -4.65 16.58
N TYR A 2 20.14 -3.38 16.34
CA TYR A 2 18.80 -2.95 15.94
C TYR A 2 18.58 -3.39 14.48
N GLY A 3 18.32 -4.68 14.36
CA GLY A 3 18.38 -5.41 13.10
C GLY A 3 17.20 -5.04 12.21
N GLN A 4 17.46 -5.07 10.91
CA GLN A 4 16.47 -5.08 9.84
C GLN A 4 15.62 -6.37 9.85
N SER A 5 15.25 -6.88 11.04
CA SER A 5 14.54 -8.13 11.21
C SER A 5 13.05 -7.86 11.13
N TRP A 6 12.39 -8.55 10.20
CA TRP A 6 10.95 -8.57 10.08
C TRP A 6 10.38 -9.69 10.94
N THR A 7 9.36 -9.38 11.75
CA THR A 7 8.64 -10.35 12.58
C THR A 7 7.28 -10.61 11.96
N ALA A 8 7.01 -11.86 11.58
CA ALA A 8 5.68 -12.25 11.11
C ALA A 8 4.65 -12.18 12.25
N LEU A 9 3.46 -11.67 11.97
CA LEU A 9 2.35 -11.64 12.93
C LEU A 9 1.57 -12.96 12.96
N SER A 10 1.68 -13.77 11.90
CA SER A 10 1.19 -15.15 11.85
C SER A 10 2.37 -16.09 11.62
N GLU A 11 2.43 -17.17 12.39
CA GLU A 11 3.44 -18.23 12.24
C GLU A 11 3.02 -19.28 11.19
N THR A 12 1.79 -19.20 10.66
CA THR A 12 1.29 -20.21 9.73
C THR A 12 1.57 -19.81 8.28
N ASN A 13 2.12 -20.76 7.53
CA ASN A 13 2.35 -20.69 6.09
C ASN A 13 1.12 -21.11 5.27
N LYS A 14 -0.03 -21.34 5.93
CA LYS A 14 -1.31 -21.65 5.27
C LYS A 14 -2.14 -20.41 4.98
N ASP A 15 -1.77 -19.27 5.55
CA ASP A 15 -2.48 -18.02 5.35
C ASP A 15 -2.15 -17.44 3.97
N THR A 16 -3.19 -17.12 3.20
CA THR A 16 -3.05 -16.38 1.94
C THR A 16 -2.50 -14.98 2.17
N VAL A 17 -2.71 -14.41 3.36
CA VAL A 17 -2.22 -13.10 3.78
C VAL A 17 -1.16 -13.26 4.86
N ARG A 18 0.04 -12.75 4.60
CA ARG A 18 1.15 -12.71 5.55
C ARG A 18 1.43 -11.27 5.93
N ILE A 19 1.39 -11.00 7.23
CA ILE A 19 1.71 -9.68 7.78
C ILE A 19 3.03 -9.78 8.55
N THR A 20 3.94 -8.84 8.30
CA THR A 20 5.22 -8.71 8.99
C THR A 20 5.38 -7.29 9.52
N THR A 21 6.04 -7.16 10.66
CA THR A 21 6.35 -5.87 11.29
C THR A 21 7.85 -5.70 11.44
N ARG A 22 8.31 -4.46 11.34
CA ARG A 22 9.68 -4.08 11.69
C ARG A 22 9.63 -2.84 12.56
N LYS A 23 10.29 -2.89 13.71
CA LYS A 23 10.47 -1.71 14.57
C LYS A 23 11.65 -0.89 14.04
N THR A 24 11.46 0.41 13.93
CA THR A 24 12.47 1.36 13.43
C THR A 24 12.81 2.36 14.54
N CYS A 25 14.09 2.43 14.91
CA CYS A 25 14.63 3.41 15.88
C CYS A 25 15.95 4.03 15.39
N GLU A 26 16.27 3.88 14.10
CA GLU A 26 17.55 4.34 13.54
C GLU A 26 17.58 5.88 13.38
N PRO A 27 18.71 6.54 13.67
CA PRO A 27 18.87 7.98 13.43
C PRO A 27 18.57 8.34 11.97
N GLY A 28 17.77 9.40 11.76
CA GLY A 28 17.37 9.86 10.42
C GLY A 28 16.13 9.18 9.83
N GLN A 29 15.52 8.21 10.53
CA GLN A 29 14.20 7.66 10.19
C GLN A 29 13.19 7.98 11.30
N PRO A 30 11.90 8.16 10.99
CA PRO A 30 10.89 8.31 12.02
C PRO A 30 10.80 7.04 12.88
N THR A 31 10.88 7.22 14.20
CA THR A 31 10.73 6.13 15.16
C THR A 31 9.31 5.57 15.08
N GLY A 32 9.18 4.26 14.90
CA GLY A 32 7.86 3.65 14.77
C GLY A 32 7.89 2.17 14.39
N VAL A 33 6.77 1.71 13.84
CA VAL A 33 6.59 0.35 13.32
C VAL A 33 6.23 0.44 11.85
N VAL A 34 6.97 -0.28 11.01
CA VAL A 34 6.63 -0.50 9.61
C VAL A 34 5.87 -1.81 9.49
N LEU A 35 4.71 -1.78 8.85
CA LEU A 35 3.89 -2.96 8.54
C LEU A 35 4.07 -3.33 7.07
N CYS A 36 4.22 -4.62 6.78
CA CYS A 36 4.18 -5.16 5.43
C CYS A 36 3.18 -6.31 5.38
N ALA A 37 2.15 -6.18 4.55
CA ALA A 37 1.16 -7.23 4.29
C ALA A 37 1.31 -7.74 2.86
N VAL A 38 1.35 -9.06 2.68
CA VAL A 38 1.47 -9.73 1.39
C VAL A 38 0.33 -10.72 1.26
N SER A 39 -0.51 -10.55 0.25
CA SER A 39 -1.55 -11.54 -0.10
C SER A 39 -1.11 -12.33 -1.33
N THR A 40 -1.29 -13.66 -1.31
CA THR A 40 -1.02 -14.56 -2.44
C THR A 40 -2.27 -15.34 -2.76
N THR A 41 -2.66 -15.35 -4.03
CA THR A 41 -3.82 -16.09 -4.52
C THR A 41 -3.52 -16.72 -5.87
N TRP A 42 -4.15 -17.86 -6.16
CA TRP A 42 -4.08 -18.52 -7.47
C TRP A 42 -5.26 -18.08 -8.32
N LEU A 43 -4.99 -17.64 -9.55
CA LEU A 43 -6.01 -17.19 -10.49
C LEU A 43 -5.98 -18.05 -11.76
N PRO A 44 -7.14 -18.53 -12.25
CA PRO A 44 -7.22 -19.34 -13.46
C PRO A 44 -7.18 -18.47 -14.74
N PHE A 45 -6.31 -17.45 -14.76
CA PHE A 45 -6.21 -16.48 -15.86
C PHE A 45 -4.76 -16.31 -16.32
N SER A 46 -4.58 -15.83 -17.56
CA SER A 46 -3.24 -15.51 -18.08
C SER A 46 -2.63 -14.32 -17.32
N HIS A 47 -1.29 -14.23 -17.31
CA HIS A 47 -0.59 -13.13 -16.66
C HIS A 47 -0.99 -11.75 -17.22
N LEU A 48 -1.33 -11.66 -18.51
CA LEU A 48 -1.81 -10.42 -19.12
C LEU A 48 -3.21 -10.04 -18.61
N HIS A 49 -4.14 -10.99 -18.50
CA HIS A 49 -5.47 -10.71 -17.93
C HIS A 49 -5.39 -10.31 -16.46
N VAL A 50 -4.50 -10.95 -15.68
CA VAL A 50 -4.25 -10.56 -14.29
C VAL A 50 -3.64 -9.17 -14.22
N PHE A 51 -2.67 -8.86 -15.08
CA PHE A 51 -2.08 -7.53 -15.16
C PHE A 51 -3.12 -6.44 -15.46
N ASP A 52 -3.96 -6.64 -16.48
CA ASP A 52 -5.03 -5.71 -16.83
C ASP A 52 -6.06 -5.56 -15.69
N LEU A 53 -6.43 -6.67 -15.02
CA LEU A 53 -7.31 -6.67 -13.86
C LEU A 53 -6.74 -5.84 -12.70
N LEU A 54 -5.48 -6.06 -12.34
CA LEU A 54 -4.81 -5.37 -11.24
C LEU A 54 -4.67 -3.87 -11.52
N ARG A 55 -4.46 -3.49 -12.78
CA ARG A 55 -4.38 -2.09 -13.19
C ARG A 55 -5.74 -1.37 -13.06
N ASP A 56 -6.84 -2.01 -13.41
CA ASP A 56 -8.15 -1.35 -13.56
C ASP A 56 -9.01 -1.43 -12.29
N GLN A 57 -9.17 -2.64 -11.72
CA GLN A 57 -10.13 -2.91 -10.64
C GLN A 57 -9.61 -2.52 -9.25
N LEU A 58 -8.30 -2.70 -8.99
CA LEU A 58 -7.71 -2.31 -7.71
C LEU A 58 -7.53 -0.81 -7.59
N HIS A 59 -7.35 -0.10 -8.71
CA HIS A 59 -7.08 1.34 -8.67
C HIS A 59 -8.27 2.13 -8.12
N HIS A 60 -9.51 1.66 -8.30
CA HIS A 60 -10.66 2.35 -7.69
C HIS A 60 -11.04 1.77 -6.33
N SER A 61 -11.32 0.47 -6.24
CA SER A 61 -11.90 -0.13 -5.03
C SER A 61 -10.95 -0.14 -3.83
N LEU A 62 -9.68 -0.49 -4.04
CA LEU A 62 -8.70 -0.58 -2.95
C LEU A 62 -8.26 0.81 -2.49
N LEU A 63 -8.14 1.76 -3.42
CA LEU A 63 -7.83 3.14 -3.07
C LEU A 63 -8.96 3.80 -2.27
N GLU A 64 -10.23 3.54 -2.59
CA GLU A 64 -11.36 4.02 -1.77
C GLU A 64 -11.27 3.51 -0.32
N VAL A 65 -10.94 2.23 -0.12
CA VAL A 65 -10.76 1.64 1.22
C VAL A 65 -9.55 2.25 1.94
N LEU A 66 -8.41 2.37 1.26
CA LEU A 66 -7.18 2.92 1.85
C LEU A 66 -7.32 4.40 2.23
N PHE A 67 -8.12 5.16 1.48
CA PHE A 67 -8.29 6.59 1.68
C PHE A 67 -9.59 6.94 2.41
N ASN A 68 -10.21 5.98 3.09
CA ASN A 68 -11.39 6.17 3.93
C ASN A 68 -12.54 6.87 3.16
N GLY A 69 -12.79 6.43 1.93
CA GLY A 69 -13.81 7.00 1.04
C GLY A 69 -13.42 8.31 0.36
N ASN A 70 -12.23 8.87 0.61
CA ASN A 70 -11.74 10.01 -0.15
C ASN A 70 -11.26 9.55 -1.53
N SER A 71 -11.65 10.28 -2.57
CA SER A 71 -11.16 10.05 -3.92
C SER A 71 -9.74 10.60 -4.05
N PRO A 72 -8.73 9.75 -4.33
CA PRO A 72 -7.39 10.22 -4.61
C PRO A 72 -7.38 10.95 -5.96
N HIS A 73 -6.58 12.00 -6.06
CA HIS A 73 -6.35 12.73 -7.30
C HIS A 73 -4.98 12.39 -7.86
N GLU A 74 -4.91 11.87 -9.09
CA GLU A 74 -3.64 11.65 -9.77
C GLU A 74 -3.01 12.98 -10.17
N VAL A 75 -1.80 13.26 -9.67
CA VAL A 75 -1.06 14.51 -9.89
C VAL A 75 0.13 14.32 -10.84
N ALA A 76 0.56 13.08 -11.08
CA ALA A 76 1.54 12.76 -12.10
C ALA A 76 1.41 11.30 -12.54
N HIS A 77 1.74 11.06 -13.80
CA HIS A 77 1.75 9.75 -14.42
C HIS A 77 3.09 9.54 -15.14
N ILE A 78 3.86 8.55 -14.68
CA ILE A 78 5.22 8.30 -15.19
C ILE A 78 5.26 6.93 -15.85
N ALA A 79 5.50 6.88 -17.15
CA ALA A 79 5.67 5.61 -17.88
C ALA A 79 6.87 4.82 -17.34
N ASN A 80 6.75 3.49 -17.25
CA ASN A 80 7.78 2.60 -16.70
C ASN A 80 8.08 1.41 -17.62
N GLY A 81 9.02 1.59 -18.55
CA GLY A 81 9.40 0.56 -19.50
C GLY A 81 8.60 0.61 -20.80
N SER A 82 8.65 -0.47 -21.59
CA SER A 82 8.13 -0.49 -22.96
C SER A 82 6.65 -0.82 -23.08
N HIS A 83 6.06 -1.51 -22.11
CA HIS A 83 4.64 -1.84 -22.13
C HIS A 83 3.81 -0.60 -21.72
N PRO A 84 2.82 -0.16 -22.53
CA PRO A 84 2.09 1.08 -22.26
C PRO A 84 1.27 1.05 -20.97
N GLY A 85 0.91 -0.14 -20.47
CA GLY A 85 0.24 -0.29 -19.18
C GLY A 85 1.16 -0.08 -17.97
N ASN A 86 2.47 -0.11 -18.14
CA ASN A 86 3.40 0.05 -17.02
C ASN A 86 3.57 1.53 -16.70
N CYS A 87 3.15 1.91 -15.49
CA CYS A 87 3.24 3.29 -15.04
C CYS A 87 3.44 3.37 -13.52
N ILE A 88 3.85 4.55 -13.07
CA ILE A 88 3.85 4.97 -11.68
C ILE A 88 2.90 6.17 -11.60
N SER A 89 1.82 6.02 -10.83
CA SER A 89 0.87 7.10 -10.55
C SER A 89 1.19 7.74 -9.20
N LEU A 90 1.37 9.07 -9.20
CA LEU A 90 1.47 9.85 -7.97
C LEU A 90 0.08 10.35 -7.60
N LEU A 91 -0.41 9.95 -6.43
CA LEU A 91 -1.74 10.26 -5.96
C LEU A 91 -1.68 11.23 -4.79
N ARG A 92 -2.49 12.29 -4.85
CA ARG A 92 -2.72 13.24 -3.77
C ARG A 92 -4.11 12.99 -3.19
N ILE A 93 -4.19 12.79 -1.88
CA ILE A 93 -5.47 12.76 -1.16
C ILE A 93 -5.72 14.18 -0.66
N ASN A 94 -6.84 14.77 -1.07
CA ASN A 94 -7.25 16.05 -0.53
C ASN A 94 -8.19 15.76 0.65
N VAL A 95 -7.62 15.64 1.85
CA VAL A 95 -8.44 15.52 3.06
C VAL A 95 -9.05 16.90 3.29
N ALA A 96 -10.35 17.04 3.06
CA ALA A 96 -11.08 18.22 3.53
C ALA A 96 -10.77 18.33 5.03
N SER A 97 -10.19 19.45 5.45
CA SER A 97 -9.79 19.66 6.83
C SER A 97 -11.01 19.54 7.72
N ASN A 98 -11.24 18.36 8.30
CA ASN A 98 -11.99 18.27 9.54
C ASN A 98 -11.11 18.98 10.54
N SER A 99 -11.42 20.24 10.81
CA SER A 99 -10.77 21.08 11.82
C SER A 99 -10.47 20.24 13.06
N TRP A 100 -9.19 19.97 13.30
CA TRP A 100 -8.71 19.46 14.57
C TRP A 100 -8.96 20.60 15.56
N HIS A 101 -10.14 20.60 16.17
CA HIS A 101 -10.40 21.47 17.30
C HIS A 101 -9.46 21.02 18.41
N ASN A 102 -8.65 21.98 18.87
CA ASN A 102 -7.66 21.84 19.91
C ASN A 102 -8.19 21.00 21.06
N VAL A 103 -7.53 19.88 21.37
CA VAL A 103 -7.58 19.34 22.73
C VAL A 103 -6.50 20.13 23.49
N GLU A 104 -6.91 21.23 24.12
CA GLU A 104 -6.10 21.89 25.14
C GLU A 104 -5.96 20.94 26.34
N LEU A 105 -4.72 20.76 26.80
CA LEU A 105 -4.37 20.09 28.06
C LEU A 105 -4.54 21.05 29.23
#